data_AF-A0A524FQV6-F1
#
_entry.id   AF-A0A524FQV6-F1
#
_cell.length_a   1.000
_cell.length_b   1.000
_cell.length_c   1.000
_cell.angle_alpha   90.00
_cell.angle_beta   90.00
_cell.angle_gamma   90.00
#
_symmetry.space_group_name_H-M   'P 1'
#
loop_
_entity.id
_entity.type
_entity.pdbx_description
1 polymer ?
#
loop_
_entity_poly.entity_id
_entity_poly.type
_entity_poly.pdbx_seq_one_letter_code
_entity_poly.pdbx_strand_id
1 'polypeptide(L)'
;MQQTRNIDELWDFTEEELRRGGHAHDREISRVMRGDPGETLLFAVLCSIYEGHVTKSALYEHLESMFVVRLNRMTLSPVDVDEVLQHAFIERLIAKEDDRYLLTKHGTDILRLSRTTVLHEGYWMKRILQEKWVVTTSALCLILLVLLKLWMGSNIGSRAMMTDGLENLTDLVVVGIIALSLRYDRDRLGAIAIMVFMLISGLLLGYNGLLRLITPEAMSVTFWGYIVAALSIAMNTGLIWFKTLVGRMSGNLALVSDAKEDQTHIRIGFGVMIGLFFAEFGIYIIDSIVAILIAMVIVWEGIDALREILEAGDDLSVDTIHLAAADQYDDVMTAWLLARLARGPDTEENLNQAFIKGITIGYRYFEVQAVLGFRNLEEKGITKHIQIAKRSGLIHEDGEMLTITNNGLAMYYKNRVDELKKVAKRFSKKRSRHRSAAIGISAWVITFLLIAFGESIYQFVIGGLHALLGF
;
A
#
# COMPACT_ATOMS: atom_id res chain seq x y z
N MET A 1 -1.72 -0.03 46.29
CA MET A 1 -1.67 1.16 45.40
C MET A 1 -0.58 0.92 44.37
N GLN A 2 -0.91 0.34 43.21
CA GLN A 2 0.01 0.33 42.08
C GLN A 2 -0.05 1.73 41.44
N GLN A 3 1.09 2.40 41.35
CA GLN A 3 1.26 3.59 40.51
C GLN A 3 0.71 3.28 39.12
N THR A 4 -0.12 4.18 38.58
CA THR A 4 -0.42 4.26 37.16
C THR A 4 0.93 4.34 36.44
N ARG A 5 1.37 3.23 35.83
CA ARG A 5 2.65 3.22 35.10
C ARG A 5 2.38 3.83 33.74
N ASN A 6 3.12 4.88 33.42
CA ASN A 6 3.00 5.50 32.12
C ASN A 6 3.59 4.53 31.08
N ILE A 7 2.90 4.34 29.95
CA ILE A 7 3.46 3.57 28.84
C ILE A 7 4.84 4.12 28.45
N ASP A 8 5.06 5.44 28.62
CA ASP A 8 6.33 6.16 28.42
C ASP A 8 7.52 5.56 29.20
N GLU A 9 7.28 4.85 30.31
CA GLU A 9 8.34 4.11 31.01
C GLU A 9 8.84 2.90 30.22
N LEU A 10 8.00 2.36 29.32
CA LEU A 10 8.36 1.32 28.36
C LEU A 10 9.00 1.90 27.09
N TRP A 11 9.17 3.23 26.99
CA TRP A 11 9.74 3.91 25.81
C TRP A 11 11.22 4.26 25.92
N ASP A 12 11.88 3.90 27.03
CA ASP A 12 13.31 4.14 27.21
C ASP A 12 14.15 3.12 26.40
N PHE A 13 14.20 3.32 25.09
CA PHE A 13 15.04 2.58 24.16
C PHE A 13 15.95 3.54 23.41
N THR A 14 17.24 3.20 23.36
CA THR A 14 18.23 3.91 22.55
C THR A 14 18.00 3.66 21.06
N GLU A 15 18.47 4.59 20.20
CA GLU A 15 18.38 4.41 18.75
C GLU A 15 19.11 3.14 18.27
N GLU A 16 20.20 2.74 18.95
CA GLU A 16 20.90 1.50 18.63
C GLU A 16 20.07 0.25 18.90
N GLU A 17 19.30 0.23 20.00
CA GLU A 17 18.37 -0.86 20.33
C GLU A 17 17.23 -0.94 19.32
N LEU A 18 16.66 0.21 18.95
CA LEU A 18 15.65 0.29 17.90
C LEU A 18 16.19 -0.11 16.53
N ARG A 19 17.48 0.13 16.22
CA ARG A 19 18.07 -0.27 14.94
C ARG A 19 18.35 -1.77 14.86
N ARG A 20 18.94 -2.35 15.91
CA ARG A 20 19.32 -3.78 15.94
C ARG A 20 18.12 -4.70 16.07
N GLY A 21 17.01 -4.22 16.63
CA GLY A 21 15.82 -5.02 16.89
C GLY A 21 16.05 -6.04 18.01
N GLY A 22 14.98 -6.38 18.72
CA GLY A 22 14.99 -7.44 19.74
C GLY A 22 15.06 -8.84 19.14
N HIS A 23 16.09 -9.15 18.35
CA HIS A 23 16.18 -10.39 17.55
C HIS A 23 16.18 -11.69 18.37
N ALA A 24 16.42 -11.63 19.68
CA ALA A 24 16.51 -12.82 20.53
C ALA A 24 15.15 -13.52 20.82
N HIS A 25 14.00 -12.83 20.68
CA HIS A 25 12.70 -13.35 21.15
C HIS A 25 11.56 -13.35 20.11
N ASP A 26 11.86 -13.12 18.82
CA ASP A 26 10.84 -13.02 17.75
C ASP A 26 9.95 -14.27 17.65
N ARG A 27 10.50 -15.47 17.90
CA ARG A 27 9.70 -16.72 17.92
C ARG A 27 8.72 -16.81 19.07
N GLU A 28 9.11 -16.38 20.27
CA GLU A 28 8.21 -16.45 21.44
C GLU A 28 7.10 -15.41 21.32
N ILE A 29 7.46 -14.18 20.94
CA ILE A 29 6.50 -13.09 20.69
C ILE A 29 5.50 -13.53 19.63
N SER A 30 5.97 -14.01 18.48
CA SER A 30 5.08 -14.45 17.40
C SER A 30 4.17 -15.61 17.81
N ARG A 31 4.66 -16.52 18.66
CA ARG A 31 3.84 -17.62 19.22
C ARG A 31 2.75 -17.11 20.15
N VAL A 32 3.10 -16.27 21.12
CA VAL A 32 2.20 -15.75 22.16
C VAL A 32 1.20 -14.76 21.56
N MET A 33 1.66 -13.83 20.71
CA MET A 33 0.80 -12.84 20.04
C MET A 33 -0.01 -13.44 18.88
N ARG A 34 0.31 -14.66 18.43
CA ARG A 34 -0.26 -15.30 17.22
C ARG A 34 -0.13 -14.43 15.97
N GLY A 35 0.95 -13.66 15.90
CA GLY A 35 1.18 -12.67 14.86
C GLY A 35 2.27 -11.68 15.25
N ASP A 36 2.45 -10.69 14.39
CA ASP A 36 3.24 -9.50 14.68
C ASP A 36 2.48 -8.62 15.69
N PRO A 37 3.11 -8.18 16.80
CA PRO A 37 2.54 -7.22 17.74
C PRO A 37 1.78 -6.06 17.09
N GLY A 38 2.33 -5.46 16.03
CA GLY A 38 1.76 -4.31 15.32
C GLY A 38 0.43 -4.59 14.62
N GLU A 39 0.04 -5.87 14.52
CA GLU A 39 -1.19 -6.31 13.88
C GLU A 39 -2.19 -6.90 14.88
N THR A 40 -1.87 -6.95 16.18
CA THR A 40 -2.65 -7.73 17.16
C THR A 40 -3.42 -6.86 18.15
N LEU A 41 -4.70 -7.20 18.33
CA LEU A 41 -5.53 -6.58 19.37
C LEU A 41 -5.04 -6.94 20.78
N LEU A 42 -4.38 -8.10 20.94
CA LEU A 42 -3.76 -8.50 22.21
C LEU A 42 -2.76 -7.47 22.70
N PHE A 43 -1.90 -6.96 21.81
CA PHE A 43 -0.95 -5.92 22.18
C PHE A 43 -1.66 -4.66 22.71
N ALA A 44 -2.70 -4.18 22.03
CA ALA A 44 -3.47 -3.02 22.48
C ALA A 44 -4.15 -3.25 23.84
N VAL A 45 -4.74 -4.43 24.07
CA VAL A 45 -5.37 -4.77 25.36
C VAL A 45 -4.35 -4.78 26.49
N LEU A 46 -3.15 -5.35 26.27
CA LEU A 46 -2.09 -5.33 27.27
C LEU A 46 -1.59 -3.91 27.55
N CYS A 47 -1.44 -3.06 26.52
CA CYS A 47 -1.14 -1.64 26.69
C CYS A 47 -2.21 -0.94 27.55
N SER A 48 -3.49 -1.15 27.26
CA SER A 48 -4.59 -0.53 28.02
C SER A 48 -4.61 -0.98 29.48
N ILE A 49 -4.39 -2.28 29.76
CA ILE A 49 -4.28 -2.78 31.13
C ILE A 49 -3.07 -2.15 31.84
N TYR A 50 -1.93 -2.01 31.16
CA TYR A 50 -0.73 -1.38 31.71
C TYR A 50 -0.98 0.08 32.10
N GLU A 51 -1.73 0.83 31.28
CA GLU A 51 -2.11 2.22 31.53
C GLU A 51 -3.21 2.40 32.59
N GLY A 52 -3.78 1.30 33.09
CA GLY A 52 -4.74 1.33 34.20
C GLY A 52 -6.19 1.05 33.81
N HIS A 53 -6.48 0.72 32.54
CA HIS A 53 -7.80 0.22 32.12
C HIS A 53 -7.95 -1.25 32.53
N VAL A 54 -8.27 -1.46 33.80
CA VAL A 54 -8.21 -2.79 34.44
C VAL A 54 -9.56 -3.49 34.55
N THR A 55 -10.68 -2.87 34.20
CA THR A 55 -12.01 -3.51 34.22
C THR A 55 -12.48 -3.79 32.80
N LYS A 56 -13.40 -4.75 32.63
CA LYS A 56 -14.00 -5.03 31.32
C LYS A 56 -14.65 -3.78 30.72
N SER A 57 -15.47 -3.07 31.49
CA SER A 57 -16.16 -1.87 31.03
C SER A 57 -15.18 -0.77 30.60
N ALA A 58 -14.10 -0.55 31.37
CA ALA A 58 -13.08 0.43 31.01
C ALA A 58 -12.32 0.04 29.73
N LEU A 59 -12.06 -1.25 29.51
CA LEU A 59 -11.45 -1.74 28.28
C LEU A 59 -12.38 -1.58 27.08
N TYR A 60 -13.67 -1.87 27.24
CA TYR A 60 -14.66 -1.68 26.18
C TYR A 60 -14.74 -0.21 25.78
N GLU A 61 -14.93 0.70 26.74
CA GLU A 61 -15.08 2.13 26.48
C GLU A 61 -13.81 2.76 25.87
N HIS A 62 -12.63 2.30 26.32
CA HIS A 62 -11.37 2.79 25.80
C HIS A 62 -11.10 2.30 24.38
N LEU A 63 -11.26 1.00 24.13
CA LEU A 63 -10.88 0.39 22.85
C LEU A 63 -11.98 0.47 21.79
N GLU A 64 -13.24 0.76 22.16
CA GLU A 64 -14.36 0.78 21.22
C GLU A 64 -14.10 1.64 19.98
N SER A 65 -13.55 2.84 20.20
CA SER A 65 -13.28 3.80 19.14
C SER A 65 -11.92 3.61 18.48
N MET A 66 -11.04 2.75 19.03
CA MET A 66 -9.65 2.62 18.56
C MET A 66 -9.60 2.30 17.06
N PHE A 67 -8.85 3.13 16.34
CA PHE A 67 -8.70 3.02 14.90
C PHE A 67 -7.25 2.70 14.55
N VAL A 68 -7.02 1.53 13.96
CA VAL A 68 -5.69 1.07 13.54
C VAL A 68 -5.81 0.29 12.23
N VAL A 69 -5.23 0.81 11.16
CA VAL A 69 -5.28 0.24 9.80
C VAL A 69 -4.70 -1.18 9.79
N ARG A 70 -3.54 -1.42 10.43
CA ARG A 70 -2.89 -2.73 10.44
C ARG A 70 -3.67 -3.82 11.19
N LEU A 71 -4.53 -3.47 12.15
CA LEU A 71 -5.36 -4.46 12.85
C LEU A 71 -6.30 -5.20 11.87
N ASN A 72 -6.61 -4.60 10.72
CA ASN A 72 -7.57 -5.11 9.75
C ASN A 72 -8.94 -5.39 10.38
N ARG A 73 -9.35 -4.55 11.34
CA ARG A 73 -10.65 -4.61 12.01
C ARG A 73 -11.41 -3.32 11.75
N MET A 74 -12.70 -3.43 11.50
CA MET A 74 -13.52 -2.26 11.17
C MET A 74 -13.86 -1.46 12.42
N THR A 75 -14.33 -2.11 13.48
CA THR A 75 -14.50 -1.55 14.83
C THR A 75 -14.28 -2.65 15.84
N LEU A 76 -14.07 -2.27 17.10
CA LEU A 76 -13.88 -3.23 18.19
C LEU A 76 -15.19 -3.41 18.96
N SER A 77 -15.66 -4.65 19.03
CA SER A 77 -16.80 -5.03 19.85
C SER A 77 -16.36 -5.56 21.22
N PRO A 78 -17.24 -5.53 22.23
CA PRO A 78 -16.95 -6.17 23.53
C PRO A 78 -16.55 -7.65 23.41
N VAL A 79 -17.11 -8.36 22.42
CA VAL A 79 -16.77 -9.76 22.13
C VAL A 79 -15.31 -9.90 21.69
N ASP A 80 -14.82 -8.98 20.84
CA ASP A 80 -13.42 -9.01 20.39
C ASP A 80 -12.44 -8.81 21.57
N VAL A 81 -12.80 -7.95 22.52
CA VAL A 81 -12.00 -7.71 23.75
C VAL A 81 -12.05 -8.95 24.65
N ASP A 82 -13.22 -9.58 24.81
CA ASP A 82 -13.38 -10.79 25.60
C ASP A 82 -12.58 -11.99 25.04
N GLU A 83 -12.59 -12.18 23.73
CA GLU A 83 -11.77 -13.20 23.05
C GLU A 83 -10.28 -12.99 23.33
N VAL A 84 -9.82 -11.73 23.30
CA VAL A 84 -8.43 -11.38 23.56
C VAL A 84 -8.05 -11.54 25.02
N LEU A 85 -8.93 -11.16 25.96
CA LEU A 85 -8.72 -11.40 27.38
C LEU A 85 -8.60 -12.90 27.66
N GLN A 86 -9.46 -13.72 27.05
CA GLN A 86 -9.38 -15.17 27.16
C GLN A 86 -8.05 -15.71 26.63
N HIS A 87 -7.57 -15.21 25.49
CA HIS A 87 -6.27 -15.57 24.95
C HIS A 87 -5.12 -15.17 25.89
N ALA A 88 -5.18 -13.96 26.46
CA ALA A 88 -4.20 -13.46 27.42
C ALA A 88 -4.15 -14.31 28.71
N PHE A 89 -5.29 -14.83 29.18
CA PHE A 89 -5.33 -15.79 30.29
C PHE A 89 -4.67 -17.12 29.95
N ILE A 90 -4.95 -17.67 28.76
CA ILE A 90 -4.38 -18.94 28.31
C ILE A 90 -2.85 -18.87 28.25
N GLU A 91 -2.31 -17.77 27.72
CA GLU A 91 -0.85 -17.53 27.65
C GLU A 91 -0.28 -16.93 28.96
N ARG A 92 -1.08 -16.84 30.04
CA ARG A 92 -0.67 -16.37 31.39
C ARG A 92 -0.08 -14.95 31.42
N LEU A 93 -0.55 -14.08 30.53
CA LEU A 93 -0.11 -12.69 30.43
C LEU A 93 -0.81 -11.79 31.45
N ILE A 94 -2.05 -12.13 31.79
CA ILE A 94 -2.87 -11.40 32.75
C ILE A 94 -3.38 -12.34 33.85
N ALA A 95 -3.61 -11.76 35.03
CA ALA A 95 -4.29 -12.38 36.15
C ALA A 95 -5.56 -11.56 36.47
N LYS A 96 -6.57 -12.22 37.05
CA LYS A 96 -7.77 -11.57 37.55
C LYS A 96 -7.73 -11.56 39.07
N GLU A 97 -7.80 -10.38 39.67
CA GLU A 97 -8.05 -10.20 41.10
C GLU A 97 -9.37 -9.45 41.24
N ASP A 98 -10.36 -10.10 41.85
CA ASP A 98 -11.76 -9.65 41.91
C ASP A 98 -12.35 -9.36 40.52
N ASP A 99 -12.52 -8.08 40.19
CA ASP A 99 -12.98 -7.58 38.88
C ASP A 99 -11.93 -6.75 38.13
N ARG A 100 -10.67 -6.86 38.54
CA ARG A 100 -9.54 -6.14 37.95
C ARG A 100 -8.59 -7.11 37.26
N TYR A 101 -8.16 -6.73 36.07
CA TYR A 101 -7.10 -7.38 35.31
C TYR A 101 -5.76 -6.75 35.67
N LEU A 102 -4.78 -7.59 35.94
CA LEU A 102 -3.42 -7.21 36.27
C LEU A 102 -2.46 -7.93 35.34
N LEU A 103 -1.42 -7.24 34.88
CA LEU A 103 -0.36 -7.87 34.10
C LEU A 103 0.50 -8.75 35.02
N THR A 104 0.74 -9.98 34.59
CA THR A 104 1.74 -10.83 35.26
C THR A 104 3.15 -10.33 34.92
N LYS A 105 4.16 -10.84 35.63
CA LYS A 105 5.56 -10.57 35.26
C LYS A 105 5.84 -10.98 33.81
N HIS A 106 5.38 -12.17 33.42
CA HIS A 106 5.49 -12.66 32.04
C HIS A 106 4.75 -11.76 31.05
N GLY A 107 3.53 -11.31 31.37
CA GLY A 107 2.79 -10.37 30.52
C GLY A 107 3.47 -9.02 30.35
N THR A 108 4.11 -8.50 31.41
CA THR A 108 4.89 -7.25 31.36
C THR A 108 6.14 -7.42 30.49
N ASP A 109 6.84 -8.55 30.61
CA ASP A 109 8.02 -8.85 29.79
C ASP A 109 7.65 -8.99 28.31
N ILE A 110 6.57 -9.72 28.01
CA ILE A 110 6.03 -9.87 26.65
C ILE A 110 5.53 -8.54 26.08
N LEU A 111 4.87 -7.71 26.89
CA LEU A 111 4.43 -6.37 26.48
C LEU A 111 5.62 -5.49 26.10
N ARG A 112 6.68 -5.47 26.94
CA ARG A 112 7.89 -4.70 26.67
C ARG A 112 8.57 -5.14 25.38
N LEU A 113 8.75 -6.46 25.20
CA LEU A 113 9.33 -7.03 23.99
C LEU A 113 8.50 -6.71 22.75
N SER A 114 7.17 -6.84 22.85
CA SER A 114 6.24 -6.54 21.77
C SER A 114 6.29 -5.07 21.38
N ARG A 115 6.40 -4.17 22.37
CA ARG A 115 6.59 -2.74 22.14
C ARG A 115 7.89 -2.46 21.40
N THR A 116 9.01 -3.09 21.80
CA THR A 116 10.28 -2.96 21.08
C THR A 116 10.14 -3.37 19.62
N THR A 117 9.40 -4.44 19.31
CA THR A 117 9.13 -4.86 17.93
C THR A 117 8.33 -3.80 17.16
N VAL A 118 7.23 -3.29 17.72
CA VAL A 118 6.42 -2.23 17.08
C VAL A 118 7.26 -0.99 16.81
N LEU A 119 8.10 -0.58 17.75
CA LEU A 119 8.97 0.60 17.61
C LEU A 119 10.12 0.35 16.62
N HIS A 120 10.73 -0.84 16.62
CA HIS A 120 11.74 -1.23 15.65
C HIS A 120 11.19 -1.22 14.22
N GLU A 121 10.02 -1.83 14.02
CA GLU A 121 9.33 -1.79 12.73
C GLU A 121 8.98 -0.36 12.34
N GLY A 122 8.43 0.43 13.27
CA GLY A 122 8.12 1.83 13.05
C GLY A 122 9.34 2.68 12.68
N TYR A 123 10.50 2.41 13.28
CA TYR A 123 11.77 3.06 12.98
C TYR A 123 12.20 2.79 11.53
N TRP A 124 12.19 1.53 11.10
CA TRP A 124 12.53 1.15 9.74
C TRP A 124 11.49 1.65 8.73
N MET A 125 10.20 1.59 9.06
CA MET A 125 9.12 2.15 8.25
C MET A 125 9.32 3.64 8.01
N LYS A 126 9.57 4.45 9.06
CA LYS A 126 9.83 5.90 8.91
C LYS A 126 11.03 6.20 8.02
N ARG A 127 12.01 5.29 7.93
CA ARG A 127 13.20 5.46 7.09
C ARG A 127 13.01 4.97 5.66
N ILE A 128 12.28 3.87 5.45
CA ILE A 128 11.98 3.32 4.11
C ILE A 128 10.89 4.13 3.41
N LEU A 129 9.86 4.56 4.15
CA LEU A 129 8.72 5.32 3.65
C LEU A 129 9.04 6.82 3.49
N GLN A 130 10.25 7.14 3.02
CA GLN A 130 10.65 8.50 2.67
C GLN A 130 10.65 8.65 1.15
N GLU A 131 10.28 9.84 0.68
CA GLU A 131 10.17 10.18 -0.73
C GLU A 131 11.47 9.90 -1.51
N LYS A 132 12.63 10.16 -0.88
CA LYS A 132 13.94 9.86 -1.47
C LYS A 132 14.10 8.39 -1.87
N TRP A 133 13.63 7.46 -1.03
CA TRP A 133 13.75 6.03 -1.32
C TRP A 133 12.75 5.59 -2.38
N VAL A 134 11.56 6.18 -2.41
CA VAL A 134 10.59 5.96 -3.50
C VAL A 134 11.18 6.36 -4.84
N VAL A 135 11.75 7.56 -4.94
CA VAL A 135 12.40 8.05 -6.16
C VAL A 135 13.56 7.14 -6.57
N THR A 136 14.42 6.76 -5.62
CA THR A 136 15.59 5.91 -5.91
C THR A 136 15.18 4.51 -6.36
N THR A 137 14.24 3.87 -5.66
CA THR A 137 13.74 2.54 -6.00
C THR A 137 13.00 2.55 -7.34
N SER A 138 12.21 3.59 -7.62
CA SER A 138 11.53 3.77 -8.91
C SER A 138 12.53 3.89 -10.05
N ALA A 139 13.55 4.74 -9.91
CA ALA A 139 14.61 4.89 -10.90
C ALA A 139 15.33 3.55 -11.18
N LEU A 140 15.72 2.81 -10.14
CA LEU A 140 16.38 1.51 -10.29
C LEU A 140 15.48 0.48 -11.00
N CYS A 141 14.19 0.44 -10.64
CA CYS A 141 13.22 -0.46 -11.25
C CYS A 141 12.98 -0.11 -12.72
N LEU A 142 12.83 1.17 -13.04
CA LEU A 142 12.64 1.65 -14.42
C LEU A 142 13.86 1.35 -15.28
N ILE A 143 15.09 1.63 -14.80
CA ILE A 143 16.32 1.29 -15.52
C ILE A 143 16.36 -0.21 -15.84
N LEU A 144 16.05 -1.07 -14.88
CA LEU A 144 15.99 -2.51 -15.10
C LEU A 144 14.96 -2.88 -16.17
N LEU A 145 13.76 -2.32 -16.10
CA LEU A 145 12.69 -2.59 -17.07
C LEU A 145 13.03 -2.09 -18.48
N VAL A 146 13.62 -0.91 -18.61
CA VAL A 146 14.09 -0.37 -19.91
C VAL A 146 15.07 -1.35 -20.55
N LEU A 147 16.08 -1.79 -19.79
CA LEU A 147 17.09 -2.73 -20.29
C LEU A 147 16.45 -4.04 -20.76
N LEU A 148 15.58 -4.64 -19.94
CA LEU A 148 14.93 -5.91 -20.25
C LEU A 148 13.96 -5.80 -21.44
N LYS A 149 13.10 -4.78 -21.46
CA LYS A 149 12.09 -4.58 -22.51
C LYS A 149 12.71 -4.22 -23.85
N LEU A 150 13.70 -3.33 -23.89
CA LEU A 150 14.36 -2.95 -25.15
C LEU A 150 15.18 -4.12 -25.71
N TRP A 151 15.92 -4.82 -24.86
CA TRP A 151 16.65 -6.02 -25.28
C TRP A 151 15.69 -7.07 -25.82
N MET A 152 14.62 -7.37 -25.07
CA MET A 152 13.73 -8.44 -25.46
C MET A 152 12.84 -8.07 -26.65
N GLY A 153 12.37 -6.82 -26.70
CA GLY A 153 11.57 -6.29 -27.79
C GLY A 153 12.32 -6.36 -29.12
N SER A 154 13.62 -6.07 -29.10
CA SER A 154 14.50 -6.21 -30.26
C SER A 154 14.67 -7.68 -30.70
N ASN A 155 14.91 -8.60 -29.76
CA ASN A 155 15.11 -10.03 -30.07
C ASN A 155 13.85 -10.72 -30.62
N ILE A 156 12.67 -10.38 -30.09
CA ILE A 156 11.36 -10.94 -30.50
C ILE A 156 10.78 -10.20 -31.71
N GLY A 157 11.33 -9.04 -32.07
CA GLY A 157 10.67 -8.10 -32.98
C GLY A 157 9.34 -7.56 -32.42
N SER A 158 9.13 -7.64 -31.10
CA SER A 158 7.94 -7.06 -30.46
C SER A 158 8.10 -5.56 -30.32
N ARG A 159 7.44 -4.86 -31.25
CA ARG A 159 7.49 -3.41 -31.32
C ARG A 159 6.65 -2.75 -30.23
N ALA A 160 5.54 -3.33 -29.79
CA ALA A 160 4.84 -2.83 -28.60
C ALA A 160 5.72 -2.92 -27.35
N MET A 161 6.44 -4.03 -27.12
CA MET A 161 7.35 -4.13 -25.98
C MET A 161 8.53 -3.17 -26.08
N MET A 162 9.06 -2.94 -27.28
CA MET A 162 10.13 -1.96 -27.48
C MET A 162 9.63 -0.53 -27.22
N THR A 163 8.42 -0.18 -27.68
CA THR A 163 7.81 1.11 -27.40
C THR A 163 7.52 1.28 -25.91
N ASP A 164 6.98 0.26 -25.24
CA ASP A 164 6.79 0.24 -23.79
C ASP A 164 8.12 0.41 -23.02
N GLY A 165 9.22 -0.16 -23.53
CA GLY A 165 10.56 0.08 -23.00
C GLY A 165 11.07 1.52 -23.21
N LEU A 166 10.70 2.18 -24.30
CA LEU A 166 11.01 3.59 -24.53
C LEU A 166 10.16 4.52 -23.65
N GLU A 167 8.91 4.15 -23.38
CA GLU A 167 8.09 4.91 -22.43
C GLU A 167 8.69 4.86 -21.02
N ASN A 168 9.08 3.67 -20.55
CA ASN A 168 9.81 3.53 -19.28
C ASN A 168 11.12 4.37 -19.21
N LEU A 169 11.71 4.72 -20.36
CA LEU A 169 12.86 5.63 -20.43
C LEU A 169 12.43 7.09 -20.28
N THR A 170 11.31 7.49 -20.87
CA THR A 170 10.68 8.79 -20.63
C THR A 170 10.30 8.94 -19.16
N ASP A 171 9.77 7.90 -18.53
CA ASP A 171 9.43 7.89 -17.10
C ASP A 171 10.65 8.13 -16.22
N LEU A 172 11.84 7.68 -16.64
CA LEU A 172 13.08 7.96 -15.92
C LEU A 172 13.40 9.46 -15.89
N VAL A 173 13.08 10.18 -16.98
CA VAL A 173 13.18 11.65 -17.02
C VAL A 173 12.16 12.27 -16.07
N VAL A 174 10.93 11.74 -16.05
CA VAL A 174 9.88 12.14 -15.13
C VAL A 174 10.30 11.97 -13.67
N VAL A 175 10.91 10.84 -13.29
CA VAL A 175 11.47 10.63 -11.94
C VAL A 175 12.53 11.70 -11.60
N GLY A 176 13.33 12.13 -12.59
CA GLY A 176 14.24 13.27 -12.44
C GLY A 176 13.51 14.58 -12.16
N ILE A 177 12.38 14.84 -12.83
CA ILE A 177 11.52 16.00 -12.58
C ILE A 177 10.92 15.94 -11.18
N ILE A 178 10.49 14.76 -10.71
CA ILE A 178 9.97 14.57 -9.35
C ILE A 178 11.06 14.87 -8.31
N ALA A 179 12.28 14.36 -8.52
CA ALA A 179 13.41 14.65 -7.65
C ALA A 179 13.72 16.16 -7.58
N LEU A 180 13.57 16.87 -8.70
CA LEU A 180 13.71 18.32 -8.75
C LEU A 180 12.56 19.03 -8.04
N SER A 181 11.32 18.60 -8.28
CA SER A 181 10.10 19.12 -7.65
C SER A 181 10.18 19.03 -6.13
N LEU A 182 10.60 17.88 -5.63
CA LEU A 182 10.86 17.61 -4.21
C LEU A 182 11.91 18.56 -3.62
N ARG A 183 12.97 18.85 -4.37
CA ARG A 183 14.04 19.74 -3.92
C ARG A 183 13.59 21.20 -3.82
N TYR A 184 12.66 21.62 -4.66
CA TYR A 184 12.18 23.01 -4.75
C TYR A 184 10.79 23.22 -4.13
N ASP A 185 10.17 22.20 -3.55
CA ASP A 185 8.82 22.23 -2.96
C ASP A 185 7.76 22.73 -3.97
N ARG A 186 7.85 22.23 -5.21
CA ARG A 186 7.04 22.64 -6.38
C ARG A 186 6.18 21.49 -6.92
N ASP A 187 5.60 20.68 -6.03
CA ASP A 187 4.88 19.43 -6.35
C ASP A 187 3.79 19.58 -7.42
N ARG A 188 3.11 20.72 -7.46
CA ARG A 188 2.09 21.01 -8.49
C ARG A 188 2.70 21.17 -9.89
N LEU A 189 3.84 21.85 -10.01
CA LEU A 189 4.53 21.97 -11.30
C LEU A 189 5.08 20.62 -11.74
N GLY A 190 5.56 19.80 -10.79
CA GLY A 190 5.92 18.42 -11.04
C GLY A 190 4.74 17.62 -11.61
N ALA A 191 3.60 17.64 -10.94
CA ALA A 191 2.38 16.95 -11.39
C ALA A 191 1.89 17.42 -12.78
N ILE A 192 1.91 18.73 -13.05
CA ILE A 192 1.55 19.27 -14.38
C ILE A 192 2.54 18.79 -15.44
N ALA A 193 3.84 18.82 -15.15
CA ALA A 193 4.85 18.34 -16.08
C ALA A 193 4.63 16.84 -16.41
N ILE A 194 4.39 16.01 -15.40
CA ILE A 194 4.06 14.58 -15.56
C ILE A 194 2.90 14.39 -16.54
N MET A 195 1.76 15.05 -16.30
CA MET A 195 0.59 14.91 -17.17
C MET A 195 0.85 15.37 -18.61
N VAL A 196 1.65 16.43 -18.80
CA VAL A 196 2.02 16.88 -20.15
C VAL A 196 2.89 15.83 -20.84
N PHE A 197 3.86 15.25 -20.14
CA PHE A 197 4.68 14.15 -20.68
C PHE A 197 3.84 12.93 -21.01
N MET A 198 2.89 12.56 -20.14
CA MET A 198 1.92 11.47 -20.36
C MET A 198 1.07 11.70 -21.64
N LEU A 199 0.68 12.94 -21.94
CA LEU A 199 -0.03 13.26 -23.19
C LEU A 199 0.87 13.12 -24.42
N ILE A 200 2.12 13.57 -24.31
CA ILE A 200 3.10 13.47 -25.40
C ILE A 200 3.43 12.01 -25.70
N SER A 201 3.68 11.18 -24.68
CA SER A 201 3.91 9.74 -24.81
C SER A 201 2.71 9.04 -25.43
N GLY A 202 1.50 9.29 -24.92
CA GLY A 202 0.26 8.73 -25.47
C GLY A 202 0.08 9.03 -26.97
N LEU A 203 0.32 10.28 -27.39
CA LEU A 203 0.26 10.67 -28.80
C LEU A 203 1.33 9.98 -29.65
N LEU A 204 2.56 9.87 -29.13
CA LEU A 204 3.67 9.21 -29.82
C LEU A 204 3.42 7.71 -29.98
N LEU A 205 2.91 7.04 -28.93
CA LEU A 205 2.48 5.65 -28.96
C LEU A 205 1.39 5.43 -30.01
N GLY A 206 0.38 6.30 -30.04
CA GLY A 206 -0.73 6.21 -31.01
C GLY A 206 -0.27 6.40 -32.45
N TYR A 207 0.59 7.39 -32.71
CA TYR A 207 1.19 7.62 -34.03
C TYR A 207 2.01 6.42 -34.51
N ASN A 208 2.85 5.86 -33.64
CA ASN A 208 3.64 4.67 -33.94
C ASN A 208 2.75 3.44 -34.18
N GLY A 209 1.67 3.28 -33.40
CA GLY A 209 0.68 2.23 -33.61
C GLY A 209 0.00 2.32 -34.98
N LEU A 210 -0.36 3.54 -35.40
CA LEU A 210 -1.03 3.77 -36.69
C LEU A 210 -0.10 3.46 -37.87
N LEU A 211 1.16 3.91 -37.83
CA LEU A 211 2.15 3.59 -38.85
C LEU A 211 2.33 2.07 -39.03
N ARG A 212 2.34 1.33 -37.93
CA ARG A 212 2.60 -0.12 -37.91
C ARG A 212 1.39 -0.96 -38.30
N LEU A 213 0.19 -0.42 -38.15
CA LEU A 213 -1.02 -1.02 -38.71
C LEU A 213 -0.93 -1.13 -40.25
N ILE A 214 -0.25 -0.18 -40.89
CA ILE A 214 -0.07 -0.11 -42.35
C ILE A 214 1.11 -0.99 -42.80
N THR A 215 2.13 -1.17 -41.97
CA THR A 215 3.29 -2.04 -42.25
C THR A 215 3.50 -3.10 -41.17
N PRO A 216 2.68 -4.18 -41.16
CA PRO A 216 2.84 -5.27 -40.21
C PRO A 216 4.18 -5.98 -40.41
N GLU A 217 4.92 -6.17 -39.32
CA GLU A 217 6.15 -6.95 -39.33
C GLU A 217 5.96 -8.24 -38.55
N ALA A 218 6.67 -9.29 -38.98
CA ALA A 218 6.64 -10.57 -38.33
C ALA A 218 7.28 -10.49 -36.94
N MET A 219 6.61 -11.08 -35.96
CA MET A 219 7.07 -11.16 -34.57
C MET A 219 7.41 -12.61 -34.22
N SER A 220 8.57 -12.85 -33.61
CA SER A 220 9.01 -14.16 -33.14
C SER A 220 8.66 -14.36 -31.67
N VAL A 221 7.48 -14.92 -31.39
CA VAL A 221 7.05 -15.13 -30.00
C VAL A 221 7.98 -16.11 -29.28
N THR A 222 8.47 -15.70 -28.11
CA THR A 222 9.25 -16.56 -27.23
C THR A 222 8.66 -16.55 -25.82
N PHE A 223 8.82 -17.66 -25.10
CA PHE A 223 8.41 -17.80 -23.70
C PHE A 223 8.89 -16.64 -22.82
N TRP A 224 10.12 -16.20 -23.07
CA TRP A 224 10.76 -15.11 -22.34
C TRP A 224 10.08 -13.74 -22.55
N GLY A 225 9.40 -13.51 -23.68
CA GLY A 225 8.64 -12.27 -23.91
C GLY A 225 7.51 -12.11 -22.90
N TYR A 226 6.79 -13.21 -22.61
CA TYR A 226 5.77 -13.22 -21.56
C TYR A 226 6.35 -13.01 -20.17
N ILE A 227 7.53 -13.57 -19.88
CA ILE A 227 8.20 -13.39 -18.59
C ILE A 227 8.55 -11.91 -18.37
N VAL A 228 9.10 -11.23 -19.38
CA VAL A 228 9.45 -9.80 -19.28
C VAL A 228 8.20 -8.94 -19.12
N ALA A 229 7.13 -9.22 -19.88
CA ALA A 229 5.86 -8.50 -19.74
C ALA A 229 5.23 -8.71 -18.35
N ALA A 230 5.18 -9.95 -17.86
CA ALA A 230 4.67 -10.28 -16.53
C ALA A 230 5.51 -9.64 -15.41
N LEU A 231 6.84 -9.64 -15.55
CA LEU A 231 7.74 -8.97 -14.62
C LEU A 231 7.49 -7.45 -14.59
N SER A 232 7.28 -6.82 -15.74
CA SER A 232 6.93 -5.41 -15.80
C SER A 232 5.63 -5.10 -15.07
N ILE A 233 4.58 -5.90 -15.28
CA ILE A 233 3.30 -5.74 -14.59
C ILE A 233 3.51 -5.85 -13.07
N ALA A 234 4.26 -6.86 -12.62
CA ALA A 234 4.54 -7.07 -11.20
C ALA A 234 5.35 -5.92 -10.57
N MET A 235 6.39 -5.44 -11.25
CA MET A 235 7.22 -4.33 -10.78
C MET A 235 6.41 -3.02 -10.70
N ASN A 236 5.67 -2.68 -11.75
CA ASN A 236 4.82 -1.49 -11.77
C ASN A 236 3.72 -1.57 -10.69
N THR A 237 3.13 -2.74 -10.46
CA THR A 237 2.17 -2.93 -9.35
C THR A 237 2.81 -2.62 -7.99
N GLY A 238 4.04 -3.07 -7.78
CA GLY A 238 4.80 -2.76 -6.56
C GLY A 238 5.13 -1.27 -6.42
N LEU A 239 5.51 -0.61 -7.52
CA LEU A 239 5.80 0.82 -7.55
C LEU A 239 4.54 1.65 -7.27
N ILE A 240 3.39 1.33 -7.88
CA ILE A 240 2.10 2.01 -7.60
C ILE A 240 1.81 1.97 -6.11
N TRP A 241 1.94 0.81 -5.48
CA TRP A 241 1.66 0.66 -4.05
C TRP A 241 2.61 1.52 -3.21
N PHE A 242 3.92 1.50 -3.51
CA PHE A 242 4.92 2.26 -2.76
C PHE A 242 4.78 3.77 -2.95
N LYS A 243 4.64 4.24 -4.21
CA LYS A 243 4.44 5.64 -4.59
C LYS A 243 3.14 6.19 -4.00
N THR A 244 2.03 5.44 -4.09
CA THR A 244 0.73 5.84 -3.49
C THR A 244 0.84 5.94 -1.98
N LEU A 245 1.43 4.93 -1.32
CA LEU A 245 1.55 4.91 0.14
C LEU A 245 2.35 6.12 0.65
N VAL A 246 3.55 6.33 0.10
CA VAL A 246 4.42 7.43 0.55
C VAL A 246 3.87 8.79 0.10
N GLY A 247 3.38 8.90 -1.13
CA GLY A 247 2.79 10.14 -1.64
C GLY A 247 1.58 10.60 -0.83
N ARG A 248 0.73 9.68 -0.33
CA ARG A 248 -0.35 10.04 0.61
C ARG A 248 0.16 10.44 1.98
N MET A 249 1.15 9.72 2.52
CA MET A 249 1.75 10.04 3.82
C MET A 249 2.46 11.39 3.84
N SER A 250 3.21 11.70 2.78
CA SER A 250 3.91 12.98 2.65
C SER A 250 3.04 14.06 2.04
N GLY A 251 1.89 13.72 1.47
CA GLY A 251 1.02 14.64 0.72
C GLY A 251 1.66 15.17 -0.55
N ASN A 252 2.59 14.41 -1.14
CA ASN A 252 3.27 14.75 -2.37
C ASN A 252 2.42 14.36 -3.58
N LEU A 253 1.93 15.38 -4.27
CA LEU A 253 1.09 15.22 -5.45
C LEU A 253 1.83 14.60 -6.63
N ALA A 254 3.12 14.90 -6.79
CA ALA A 254 3.93 14.39 -7.89
C ALA A 254 4.11 12.86 -7.78
N LEU A 255 4.35 12.33 -6.58
CA LEU A 255 4.46 10.89 -6.34
C LEU A 255 3.14 10.15 -6.61
N VAL A 256 2.00 10.74 -6.25
CA VAL A 256 0.69 10.13 -6.51
C VAL A 256 0.30 10.25 -7.98
N SER A 257 0.70 11.31 -8.66
CA SER A 257 0.53 11.45 -10.12
C SER A 257 1.36 10.40 -10.88
N ASP A 258 2.62 10.20 -10.47
CA ASP A 258 3.50 9.17 -11.01
C ASP A 258 2.97 7.74 -10.76
N ALA A 259 2.33 7.50 -9.60
CA ALA A 259 1.63 6.24 -9.34
C ALA A 259 0.42 6.00 -10.25
N LYS A 260 -0.25 7.07 -10.70
CA LYS A 260 -1.37 6.98 -11.67
C LYS A 260 -0.83 6.65 -13.05
N GLU A 261 0.29 7.24 -13.45
CA GLU A 261 0.99 6.90 -14.70
C GLU A 261 1.42 5.43 -14.71
N ASP A 262 2.00 4.89 -13.63
CA ASP A 262 2.36 3.47 -13.54
C ASP A 262 1.15 2.51 -13.78
N GLN A 263 -0.09 2.90 -13.43
CA GLN A 263 -1.29 2.10 -13.73
C GLN A 263 -1.53 1.94 -15.24
N THR A 264 -1.12 2.94 -16.02
CA THR A 264 -1.10 2.86 -17.47
C THR A 264 -0.11 1.80 -17.94
N HIS A 265 1.09 1.74 -17.38
CA HIS A 265 2.07 0.72 -17.76
C HIS A 265 1.62 -0.70 -17.43
N ILE A 266 0.79 -0.90 -16.40
CA ILE A 266 0.14 -2.21 -16.18
C ILE A 266 -0.76 -2.56 -17.37
N ARG A 267 -1.58 -1.62 -17.85
CA ARG A 267 -2.47 -1.84 -18.99
C ARG A 267 -1.70 -2.05 -20.28
N ILE A 268 -0.63 -1.28 -20.51
CA ILE A 268 0.34 -1.52 -21.61
C ILE A 268 0.90 -2.93 -21.52
N GLY A 269 1.38 -3.36 -20.35
CA GLY A 269 1.91 -4.70 -20.14
C GLY A 269 0.92 -5.82 -20.49
N PHE A 270 -0.34 -5.69 -20.06
CA PHE A 270 -1.40 -6.63 -20.45
C PHE A 270 -1.65 -6.61 -21.97
N GLY A 271 -1.64 -5.41 -22.56
CA GLY A 271 -1.73 -5.24 -24.00
C GLY A 271 -0.64 -5.98 -24.76
N VAL A 272 0.62 -5.84 -24.33
CA VAL A 272 1.77 -6.56 -24.90
C VAL A 272 1.57 -8.06 -24.77
N MET A 273 1.09 -8.58 -23.64
CA MET A 273 0.80 -10.01 -23.48
C MET A 273 -0.28 -10.50 -24.46
N ILE A 274 -1.32 -9.71 -24.70
CA ILE A 274 -2.35 -10.01 -25.70
C ILE A 274 -1.74 -10.02 -27.10
N GLY A 275 -0.91 -9.02 -27.43
CA GLY A 275 -0.18 -8.95 -28.71
C GLY A 275 0.69 -10.18 -28.96
N LEU A 276 1.46 -10.61 -27.95
CA LEU A 276 2.27 -11.82 -28.00
C LEU A 276 1.41 -13.07 -28.21
N PHE A 277 0.28 -13.19 -27.51
CA PHE A 277 -0.64 -14.33 -27.65
C PHE A 277 -1.17 -14.46 -29.07
N PHE A 278 -1.62 -13.38 -29.68
CA PHE A 278 -2.12 -13.41 -31.06
C PHE A 278 -1.02 -13.60 -32.11
N ALA A 279 0.20 -13.14 -31.81
CA ALA A 279 1.36 -13.38 -32.67
C ALA A 279 1.73 -14.87 -32.76
N GLU A 280 1.41 -15.71 -31.77
CA GLU A 280 1.58 -17.17 -31.85
C GLU A 280 0.73 -17.79 -32.97
N PHE A 281 -0.41 -17.18 -33.29
CA PHE A 281 -1.31 -17.60 -34.36
C PHE A 281 -0.99 -16.90 -35.70
N GLY A 282 0.12 -16.16 -35.79
CA GLY A 282 0.51 -15.38 -36.97
C GLY A 282 -0.28 -14.09 -37.16
N ILE A 283 -1.05 -13.65 -36.16
CA ILE A 283 -1.89 -12.44 -36.23
C ILE A 283 -1.14 -11.26 -35.61
N TYR A 284 -0.17 -10.70 -36.35
CA TYR A 284 0.73 -9.65 -35.85
C TYR A 284 0.05 -8.27 -35.71
N ILE A 285 -1.05 -8.04 -36.42
CA ILE A 285 -1.73 -6.74 -36.44
C ILE A 285 -2.34 -6.35 -35.08
N ILE A 286 -2.62 -7.35 -34.22
CA ILE A 286 -3.21 -7.13 -32.90
C ILE A 286 -2.28 -6.31 -32.01
N ASP A 287 -0.96 -6.49 -32.10
CA ASP A 287 0.03 -5.70 -31.37
C ASP A 287 -0.13 -4.19 -31.62
N SER A 288 -0.35 -3.83 -32.89
CA SER A 288 -0.56 -2.43 -33.31
C SER A 288 -1.93 -1.89 -32.90
N ILE A 289 -2.99 -2.71 -33.02
CA ILE A 289 -4.34 -2.33 -32.59
C ILE A 289 -4.37 -2.04 -31.09
N VAL A 290 -3.76 -2.92 -30.30
CA VAL A 290 -3.69 -2.77 -28.84
C VAL A 290 -2.90 -1.51 -28.47
N ALA A 291 -1.78 -1.22 -29.13
CA ALA A 291 -1.03 0.02 -28.92
C ALA A 291 -1.89 1.28 -29.18
N ILE A 292 -2.69 1.28 -30.25
CA ILE A 292 -3.60 2.40 -30.58
C ILE A 292 -4.71 2.53 -29.53
N LEU A 293 -5.33 1.42 -29.11
CA LEU A 293 -6.36 1.43 -28.08
C LEU A 293 -5.84 2.01 -26.77
N ILE A 294 -4.62 1.62 -26.39
CA ILE A 294 -3.99 2.09 -25.15
C ILE A 294 -3.62 3.55 -25.27
N ALA A 295 -3.04 3.99 -26.39
CA ALA A 295 -2.77 5.41 -26.65
C ALA A 295 -4.01 6.29 -26.48
N MET A 296 -5.18 5.84 -26.97
CA MET A 296 -6.44 6.58 -26.77
C MET A 296 -6.83 6.68 -25.30
N VAL A 297 -6.64 5.62 -24.52
CA VAL A 297 -6.88 5.62 -23.07
C VAL A 297 -5.93 6.57 -22.36
N ILE A 298 -4.64 6.55 -22.70
CA ILE A 298 -3.62 7.45 -22.11
C ILE A 298 -3.97 8.91 -22.37
N VAL A 299 -4.28 9.25 -23.62
CA VAL A 299 -4.63 10.62 -24.00
C VAL A 299 -5.91 11.05 -23.29
N TRP A 300 -6.93 10.19 -23.22
CA TRP A 300 -8.16 10.50 -22.51
C TRP A 300 -7.89 10.77 -21.03
N GLU A 301 -7.16 9.89 -20.34
CA GLU A 301 -6.86 10.06 -18.92
C GLU A 301 -5.94 11.23 -18.62
N GLY A 302 -4.96 11.49 -19.48
CA GLY A 302 -4.09 12.66 -19.34
C GLY A 302 -4.88 13.97 -19.49
N ILE A 303 -5.85 14.02 -20.41
CA ILE A 303 -6.74 15.19 -20.58
C ILE A 303 -7.65 15.33 -19.36
N ASP A 304 -8.22 14.23 -18.87
CA ASP A 304 -9.13 14.23 -17.73
C ASP A 304 -8.40 14.67 -16.45
N ALA A 305 -7.21 14.13 -16.20
CA ALA A 305 -6.35 14.54 -15.10
C ALA A 305 -5.94 16.02 -15.22
N LEU A 306 -5.59 16.48 -16.42
CA LEU A 306 -5.21 17.88 -16.62
C LEU A 306 -6.39 18.82 -16.37
N ARG A 307 -7.61 18.44 -16.78
CA ARG A 307 -8.84 19.19 -16.47
C ARG A 307 -9.10 19.23 -14.97
N GLU A 308 -9.02 18.10 -14.29
CA GLU A 308 -9.18 18.01 -12.84
C GLU A 308 -8.20 18.93 -12.11
N ILE A 309 -6.94 18.97 -12.55
CA ILE A 309 -5.91 19.86 -11.99
C ILE A 309 -6.16 21.35 -12.27
N LEU A 310 -6.72 21.68 -13.44
CA LEU A 310 -7.09 23.05 -13.78
C LEU A 310 -8.34 23.52 -13.01
N GLU A 311 -9.32 22.64 -12.81
CA GLU A 311 -10.56 22.91 -12.09
C GLU A 311 -10.36 23.01 -10.58
N ALA A 312 -9.53 22.14 -10.00
CA ALA A 312 -9.23 22.13 -8.57
C ALA A 312 -8.42 23.36 -8.11
N GLY A 313 -7.72 24.05 -9.01
CA GLY A 313 -6.97 25.26 -8.66
C GLY A 313 -5.97 25.01 -7.53
N ASP A 314 -6.04 25.81 -6.46
CA ASP A 314 -5.19 25.69 -5.28
C ASP A 314 -5.66 24.62 -4.28
N ASP A 315 -6.87 24.07 -4.46
CA ASP A 315 -7.44 23.03 -3.60
C ASP A 315 -7.02 21.60 -4.01
N LEU A 316 -6.17 21.48 -5.03
CA LEU A 316 -5.68 20.20 -5.53
C LEU A 316 -4.82 19.52 -4.47
N SER A 317 -5.29 18.36 -4.02
CA SER A 317 -4.62 17.57 -2.99
C SER A 317 -4.51 16.11 -3.41
N VAL A 318 -3.63 15.39 -2.73
CA VAL A 318 -3.44 13.96 -2.96
C VAL A 318 -4.74 13.15 -2.83
N ASP A 319 -5.71 13.64 -2.04
CA ASP A 319 -6.98 12.96 -1.80
C ASP A 319 -8.01 13.12 -2.93
N THR A 320 -7.74 14.03 -3.87
CA THR A 320 -8.61 14.28 -5.03
C THR A 320 -8.25 13.39 -6.23
N ILE A 321 -6.98 13.03 -6.40
CA ILE A 321 -6.59 12.17 -7.52
C ILE A 321 -7.18 10.77 -7.34
N HIS A 322 -8.04 10.37 -8.29
CA HIS A 322 -8.55 9.01 -8.37
C HIS A 322 -7.43 8.02 -8.74
N LEU A 323 -7.14 7.08 -7.83
CA LEU A 323 -6.24 5.94 -8.07
C LEU A 323 -6.90 4.66 -7.54
N ALA A 324 -6.80 3.57 -8.31
CA ALA A 324 -7.26 2.25 -7.85
C ALA A 324 -6.60 1.80 -6.54
N ALA A 325 -5.34 2.18 -6.29
CA ALA A 325 -4.66 1.91 -5.03
C ALA A 325 -5.13 2.81 -3.86
N ALA A 326 -5.72 3.98 -4.16
CA ALA A 326 -6.27 4.88 -3.15
C ALA A 326 -7.61 4.38 -2.60
N ASP A 327 -8.40 3.69 -3.42
CA ASP A 327 -9.70 3.10 -3.03
C ASP A 327 -9.54 2.17 -1.80
N GLN A 328 -8.43 1.44 -1.70
CA GLN A 328 -8.18 0.55 -0.56
C GLN A 328 -8.13 1.28 0.78
N TYR A 329 -7.65 2.53 0.81
CA TYR A 329 -7.58 3.32 2.05
C TYR A 329 -8.92 3.95 2.38
N ASP A 330 -9.60 4.48 1.36
CA ASP A 330 -10.93 5.07 1.49
C ASP A 330 -11.97 4.00 1.92
N ASP A 331 -11.78 2.74 1.49
CA ASP A 331 -12.54 1.57 1.92
C ASP A 331 -12.40 1.28 3.42
N VAL A 332 -11.20 1.45 4.01
CA VAL A 332 -11.00 1.19 5.45
C VAL A 332 -11.76 2.22 6.29
N MET A 333 -11.73 3.49 5.90
CA MET A 333 -12.49 4.56 6.59
C MET A 333 -13.99 4.32 6.46
N THR A 334 -14.43 3.99 5.24
CA THR A 334 -15.83 3.68 4.96
C THR A 334 -16.29 2.47 5.76
N ALA A 335 -15.46 1.42 5.86
CA ALA A 335 -15.78 0.23 6.65
C ALA A 335 -15.88 0.54 8.16
N TRP A 336 -15.01 1.38 8.70
CA TRP A 336 -15.11 1.86 10.09
C TRP A 336 -16.42 2.64 10.30
N LEU A 337 -16.74 3.59 9.41
CA LEU A 337 -17.96 4.41 9.46
C LEU A 337 -19.22 3.53 9.45
N LEU A 338 -19.32 2.59 8.50
CA LEU A 338 -20.44 1.67 8.42
C LEU A 338 -20.54 0.78 9.66
N ALA A 339 -19.42 0.31 10.18
CA ALA A 339 -19.41 -0.52 11.38
C ALA A 339 -19.81 0.26 12.65
N ARG A 340 -19.58 1.58 12.69
CA ARG A 340 -20.08 2.46 13.76
C ARG A 340 -21.58 2.67 13.64
N LEU A 341 -22.06 3.04 12.45
CA LEU A 341 -23.48 3.28 12.17
C LEU A 341 -24.34 2.00 12.22
N ALA A 342 -23.74 0.82 12.04
CA ALA A 342 -24.42 -0.46 12.23
C ALA A 342 -24.85 -0.70 13.69
N ARG A 343 -24.26 0.02 14.66
CA ARG A 343 -24.66 -0.06 16.09
C ARG A 343 -25.84 0.83 16.41
N GLY A 344 -26.06 1.88 15.61
CA GLY A 344 -27.14 2.83 15.78
C GLY A 344 -26.89 4.12 15.01
N PRO A 345 -27.93 4.93 14.81
CA PRO A 345 -27.81 6.27 14.25
C PRO A 345 -26.84 7.14 15.09
N ASP A 346 -26.05 7.98 14.44
CA ASP A 346 -25.14 8.91 15.12
C ASP A 346 -25.00 10.22 14.32
N THR A 347 -24.53 11.29 14.97
CA THR A 347 -24.32 12.59 14.30
C THR A 347 -22.94 12.66 13.65
N GLU A 348 -22.77 13.51 12.63
CA GLU A 348 -21.46 13.72 12.00
C GLU A 348 -20.39 14.15 13.01
N GLU A 349 -20.74 15.04 13.95
CA GLU A 349 -19.83 15.51 14.99
C GLU A 349 -19.38 14.38 15.91
N ASN A 350 -20.32 13.57 16.42
CA ASN A 350 -19.98 12.44 17.30
C ASN A 350 -19.12 11.39 16.60
N LEU A 351 -19.42 11.10 15.32
CA LEU A 351 -18.61 10.19 14.51
C LEU A 351 -17.19 10.72 14.34
N ASN A 352 -17.04 12.01 14.08
CA ASN A 352 -15.74 12.64 13.93
C ASN A 352 -14.94 12.63 15.24
N GLN A 353 -15.58 12.97 16.38
CA GLN A 353 -14.95 12.91 17.70
C GLN A 353 -14.52 11.48 18.06
N ALA A 354 -15.39 10.48 17.83
CA ALA A 354 -15.06 9.09 18.05
C ALA A 354 -13.89 8.62 17.17
N PHE A 355 -13.86 9.06 15.91
CA PHE A 355 -12.80 8.75 14.97
C PHE A 355 -11.46 9.35 15.42
N ILE A 356 -11.42 10.64 15.76
CA ILE A 356 -10.21 11.32 16.25
C ILE A 356 -9.70 10.65 17.53
N LYS A 357 -10.57 10.41 18.52
CA LYS A 357 -10.22 9.65 19.73
C LYS A 357 -9.61 8.29 19.37
N GLY A 358 -10.21 7.62 18.39
CA GLY A 358 -9.73 6.35 17.85
C GLY A 358 -8.32 6.38 17.30
N ILE A 359 -8.02 7.39 16.48
CA ILE A 359 -6.71 7.63 15.89
C ILE A 359 -5.69 7.94 16.98
N THR A 360 -6.02 8.78 17.95
CA THR A 360 -5.12 9.12 19.06
C THR A 360 -4.71 7.87 19.86
N ILE A 361 -5.65 6.97 20.17
CA ILE A 361 -5.36 5.69 20.82
C ILE A 361 -4.50 4.81 19.90
N GLY A 362 -4.83 4.78 18.61
CA GLY A 362 -4.06 4.09 17.59
C GLY A 362 -2.61 4.53 17.58
N TYR A 363 -2.32 5.84 17.48
CA TYR A 363 -0.97 6.39 17.50
C TYR A 363 -0.23 6.05 18.79
N ARG A 364 -0.89 6.22 19.93
CA ARG A 364 -0.30 5.93 21.24
C ARG A 364 0.23 4.49 21.32
N TYR A 365 -0.52 3.53 20.78
CA TYR A 365 -0.15 2.12 20.84
C TYR A 365 0.67 1.64 19.63
N PHE A 366 0.42 2.13 18.43
CA PHE A 366 0.98 1.57 17.19
C PHE A 366 1.84 2.55 16.40
N GLU A 367 2.02 3.79 16.84
CA GLU A 367 2.86 4.79 16.18
C GLU A 367 2.47 4.98 14.70
N VAL A 368 3.45 5.09 13.81
CA VAL A 368 3.26 5.20 12.34
C VAL A 368 2.42 4.07 11.75
N GLN A 369 2.29 2.94 12.45
CA GLN A 369 1.52 1.80 11.97
C GLN A 369 0.00 1.99 12.15
N ALA A 370 -0.42 2.94 12.99
CA ALA A 370 -1.81 3.20 13.29
C ALA A 370 -2.61 3.66 12.06
N VAL A 371 -2.09 4.66 11.36
CA VAL A 371 -2.72 5.35 10.23
C VAL A 371 -1.77 5.42 9.05
N LEU A 372 -1.10 4.29 8.80
CA LEU A 372 -0.22 4.12 7.65
C LEU A 372 -0.96 4.47 6.34
N GLY A 373 -0.37 5.36 5.53
CA GLY A 373 -0.97 5.81 4.27
C GLY A 373 -1.88 7.03 4.37
N PHE A 374 -2.06 7.62 5.54
CA PHE A 374 -2.85 8.84 5.73
C PHE A 374 -1.97 10.00 6.23
N ARG A 375 -2.25 11.22 5.77
CA ARG A 375 -1.62 12.47 6.24
C ARG A 375 -2.64 13.34 6.96
N ASN A 376 -2.27 13.82 8.16
CA ASN A 376 -3.05 14.72 9.00
C ASN A 376 -4.50 14.25 9.20
N LEU A 377 -4.69 12.95 9.46
CA LEU A 377 -6.03 12.37 9.60
C LEU A 377 -6.79 12.97 10.80
N GLU A 378 -6.07 13.41 11.83
CA GLU A 378 -6.63 14.11 13.00
C GLU A 378 -7.24 15.48 12.63
N GLU A 379 -6.68 16.18 11.65
CA GLU A 379 -7.20 17.48 11.18
C GLU A 379 -8.31 17.30 10.15
N LYS A 380 -8.16 16.32 9.23
CA LYS A 380 -9.12 16.06 8.15
C LYS A 380 -10.41 15.39 8.65
N GLY A 381 -10.32 14.60 9.71
CA GLY A 381 -11.46 13.88 10.24
C GLY A 381 -12.05 12.86 9.26
N ILE A 382 -13.35 12.59 9.39
CA ILE A 382 -14.07 11.59 8.57
C ILE A 382 -15.09 12.19 7.58
N THR A 383 -15.23 13.51 7.54
CA THR A 383 -16.24 14.20 6.70
C THR A 383 -16.17 13.82 5.23
N LYS A 384 -14.96 13.73 4.64
CA LYS A 384 -14.78 13.25 3.25
C LYS A 384 -15.46 11.88 3.03
N HIS A 385 -15.24 10.96 3.95
CA HIS A 385 -15.74 9.58 3.83
C HIS A 385 -17.25 9.49 4.13
N ILE A 386 -17.79 10.37 4.96
CA ILE A 386 -19.24 10.54 5.11
C ILE A 386 -19.87 10.95 3.77
N GLN A 387 -19.29 11.94 3.08
CA GLN A 387 -19.80 12.37 1.78
C GLN A 387 -19.70 11.28 0.71
N ILE A 388 -18.60 10.52 0.69
CA ILE A 388 -18.44 9.35 -0.20
C ILE A 388 -19.52 8.31 0.09
N ALA A 389 -19.77 8.00 1.37
CA ALA A 389 -20.77 7.02 1.78
C ALA A 389 -22.20 7.48 1.45
N LYS A 390 -22.51 8.79 1.57
CA LYS A 390 -23.79 9.39 1.16
C LYS A 390 -23.99 9.26 -0.36
N ARG A 391 -22.99 9.69 -1.15
CA ARG A 391 -23.04 9.61 -2.63
C ARG A 391 -23.16 8.18 -3.13
N SER A 392 -22.51 7.24 -2.44
CA SER A 392 -22.57 5.81 -2.76
C SER A 392 -23.86 5.13 -2.29
N GLY A 393 -24.77 5.88 -1.66
CA GLY A 393 -26.03 5.34 -1.14
C GLY A 393 -25.85 4.32 -0.02
N LEU A 394 -24.73 4.37 0.70
CA LEU A 394 -24.43 3.46 1.81
C LEU A 394 -25.04 3.98 3.12
N ILE A 395 -25.12 5.29 3.29
CA ILE A 395 -25.73 5.94 4.44
C ILE A 395 -26.76 6.99 4.01
N HIS A 396 -27.72 7.26 4.89
CA HIS A 396 -28.77 8.24 4.70
C HIS A 396 -28.77 9.23 5.87
N GLU A 397 -29.10 10.48 5.58
CA GLU A 397 -29.17 11.57 6.56
C GLU A 397 -30.64 11.90 6.81
N ASP A 398 -31.05 11.79 8.08
CA ASP A 398 -32.38 12.17 8.56
C ASP A 398 -32.22 13.24 9.65
N GLY A 399 -32.41 14.50 9.26
CA GLY A 399 -32.06 15.64 10.11
C GLY A 399 -30.56 15.71 10.39
N GLU A 400 -30.18 15.70 11.67
CA GLU A 400 -28.77 15.66 12.11
C GLU A 400 -28.21 14.24 12.26
N MET A 401 -29.06 13.22 12.10
CA MET A 401 -28.70 11.83 12.34
C MET A 401 -28.33 11.13 11.03
N LEU A 402 -27.17 10.48 11.02
CA LEU A 402 -26.73 9.60 9.96
C LEU A 402 -27.14 8.17 10.30
N THR A 403 -27.69 7.46 9.31
CA THR A 403 -28.16 6.08 9.43
C THR A 403 -27.60 5.22 8.32
N ILE A 404 -27.36 3.95 8.60
CA ILE A 404 -26.91 3.00 7.60
C ILE A 404 -28.09 2.52 6.74
N THR A 405 -27.91 2.44 5.43
CA THR A 405 -28.93 1.91 4.50
C THR A 405 -28.82 0.39 4.38
N ASN A 406 -29.75 -0.26 3.68
CA ASN A 406 -29.64 -1.69 3.35
C ASN A 406 -28.39 -2.02 2.51
N ASN A 407 -28.00 -1.14 1.59
CA ASN A 407 -26.78 -1.30 0.81
C ASN A 407 -25.54 -1.17 1.69
N GLY A 408 -25.54 -0.19 2.61
CA GLY A 408 -24.52 -0.03 3.62
C GLY A 408 -24.38 -1.27 4.51
N LEU A 409 -25.50 -1.83 4.98
CA LEU A 409 -25.53 -3.06 5.77
C LEU A 409 -24.97 -4.25 4.99
N ALA A 410 -25.34 -4.41 3.72
CA ALA A 410 -24.79 -5.47 2.86
C ALA A 410 -23.26 -5.36 2.75
N MET A 411 -22.74 -4.15 2.54
CA MET A 411 -21.30 -3.89 2.51
C MET A 411 -20.63 -4.16 3.86
N TYR A 412 -21.26 -3.72 4.96
CA TYR A 412 -20.79 -4.00 6.33
C TYR A 412 -20.66 -5.49 6.60
N TYR A 413 -21.68 -6.30 6.27
CA TYR A 413 -21.62 -7.75 6.47
C TYR A 413 -20.55 -8.42 5.60
N LYS A 414 -20.40 -7.99 4.35
CA LYS A 414 -19.32 -8.47 3.46
C LYS A 414 -17.95 -8.20 4.10
N ASN A 415 -17.72 -6.98 4.57
CA ASN A 415 -16.46 -6.60 5.22
C ASN A 415 -16.25 -7.38 6.53
N ARG A 416 -17.33 -7.66 7.30
CA ARG A 416 -17.26 -8.45 8.54
C ARG A 416 -16.86 -9.89 8.28
N VAL A 417 -17.36 -10.50 7.20
CA VAL A 417 -16.96 -11.85 6.79
C VAL A 417 -15.46 -11.89 6.47
N ASP A 418 -14.94 -10.89 5.76
CA ASP A 418 -13.53 -10.85 5.40
C ASP A 418 -12.62 -10.57 6.61
N GLU A 419 -13.05 -9.72 7.54
CA GLU A 419 -12.39 -9.54 8.84
C GLU A 419 -12.28 -10.88 9.59
N LEU A 420 -13.38 -11.60 9.77
CA LEU A 420 -13.39 -12.87 10.50
C LEU A 420 -12.56 -13.95 9.81
N LYS A 421 -12.56 -14.02 8.47
CA LYS A 421 -11.65 -14.91 7.71
C LYS A 421 -10.19 -14.59 8.01
N LYS A 422 -9.82 -13.30 8.08
CA LYS A 422 -8.45 -12.89 8.42
C LYS A 422 -8.09 -13.28 9.86
N VAL A 423 -8.99 -13.05 10.82
CA VAL A 423 -8.80 -13.45 12.24
C VAL A 423 -8.62 -14.98 12.34
N ALA A 424 -9.50 -15.77 11.73
CA ALA A 424 -9.41 -17.23 11.74
C ALA A 424 -8.09 -17.75 11.15
N LYS A 425 -7.61 -17.14 10.06
CA LYS A 425 -6.31 -17.48 9.45
C LYS A 425 -5.12 -17.30 10.42
N ARG A 426 -5.17 -16.33 11.36
CA ARG A 426 -4.10 -16.10 12.34
C ARG A 426 -4.01 -17.23 13.38
N PHE A 427 -5.15 -17.76 13.81
CA PHE A 427 -5.19 -18.90 14.72
C PHE A 427 -4.88 -20.23 14.01
N SER A 428 -4.98 -20.28 12.67
CA SER A 428 -4.55 -21.44 11.89
C SER A 428 -3.02 -21.56 11.83
N LYS A 429 -2.47 -22.75 12.12
CA LYS A 429 -1.01 -23.05 12.04
C LYS A 429 -0.36 -22.83 10.66
N LYS A 430 -1.14 -22.46 9.63
CA LYS A 430 -0.71 -22.42 8.21
C LYS A 430 0.07 -21.16 7.82
N ARG A 431 -0.03 -20.06 8.61
CA ARG A 431 0.57 -18.73 8.27
C ARG A 431 2.11 -18.74 8.24
N SER A 432 2.78 -19.49 9.12
CA SER A 432 4.26 -19.55 9.16
C SER A 432 4.86 -20.18 7.89
N ARG A 433 4.18 -21.16 7.28
CA ARG A 433 4.64 -21.83 6.06
C ARG A 433 4.62 -20.92 4.83
N HIS A 434 3.64 -20.02 4.72
CA HIS A 434 3.49 -19.17 3.53
C HIS A 434 4.47 -17.98 3.51
N ARG A 435 4.77 -17.35 4.64
CA ARG A 435 5.79 -16.27 4.69
C ARG A 435 7.18 -16.80 4.35
N SER A 436 7.56 -17.95 4.91
CA SER A 436 8.82 -18.63 4.58
C SER A 436 8.85 -19.11 3.12
N ALA A 437 7.73 -19.58 2.58
CA ALA A 437 7.64 -19.95 1.16
C ALA A 437 7.76 -18.72 0.24
N ALA A 438 7.12 -17.60 0.56
CA ALA A 438 7.21 -16.37 -0.24
C ALA A 438 8.63 -15.82 -0.26
N ILE A 439 9.30 -15.73 0.90
CA ILE A 439 10.72 -15.32 0.97
C ILE A 439 11.61 -16.31 0.21
N GLY A 440 11.34 -17.61 0.35
CA GLY A 440 12.05 -18.66 -0.38
C GLY A 440 11.87 -18.54 -1.90
N ILE A 441 10.65 -18.27 -2.37
CA ILE A 441 10.32 -18.06 -3.79
C ILE A 441 11.00 -16.79 -4.30
N SER A 442 10.91 -15.66 -3.58
CA SER A 442 11.57 -14.42 -3.99
C SER A 442 13.09 -14.58 -4.10
N ALA A 443 13.73 -15.25 -3.13
CA ALA A 443 15.15 -15.56 -3.21
C ALA A 443 15.46 -16.48 -4.41
N TRP A 444 14.66 -17.51 -4.64
CA TRP A 444 14.82 -18.41 -5.78
C TRP A 444 14.66 -17.70 -7.12
N VAL A 445 13.68 -16.81 -7.25
CA VAL A 445 13.42 -16.02 -8.46
C VAL A 445 14.60 -15.08 -8.73
N ILE A 446 15.11 -14.39 -7.71
CA ILE A 446 16.30 -13.52 -7.84
C ILE A 446 17.52 -14.34 -8.28
N THR A 447 17.78 -15.47 -7.64
CA THR A 447 18.88 -16.37 -8.01
C THR A 447 18.71 -16.93 -9.42
N PHE A 448 17.49 -17.31 -9.81
CA PHE A 448 17.20 -17.82 -11.15
C PHE A 448 17.39 -16.74 -12.21
N LEU A 449 16.92 -15.50 -11.98
CA LEU A 449 17.14 -14.38 -12.89
C LEU A 449 18.63 -14.08 -13.06
N LEU A 450 19.40 -14.12 -11.98
CA LEU A 450 20.86 -13.95 -12.03
C LEU A 450 21.56 -15.08 -12.79
N ILE A 451 21.07 -16.32 -12.71
CA ILE A 451 21.65 -17.44 -13.46
C ILE A 451 21.24 -17.40 -14.93
N ALA A 452 19.96 -17.18 -15.22
CA ALA A 452 19.40 -17.24 -16.56
C ALA A 452 19.82 -16.06 -17.43
N PHE A 453 19.99 -14.87 -16.84
CA PHE A 453 20.38 -13.66 -17.55
C PHE A 453 21.78 -13.18 -17.18
N GLY A 454 22.49 -13.84 -16.25
CA GLY A 454 23.79 -13.39 -15.78
C GLY A 454 24.81 -13.27 -16.91
N GLU A 455 24.84 -14.23 -17.84
CA GLU A 455 25.76 -14.21 -18.97
C GLU A 455 25.43 -13.10 -19.98
N SER A 456 24.14 -12.90 -20.28
CA SER A 456 23.68 -11.82 -21.17
C SER A 456 23.85 -10.43 -20.55
N ILE A 457 23.57 -10.29 -19.25
CA ILE A 457 23.80 -9.05 -18.49
C ILE A 457 25.30 -8.77 -18.43
N TYR A 458 26.13 -9.78 -18.19
CA TYR A 458 27.58 -9.64 -18.20
C TYR A 458 28.10 -9.17 -19.56
N GLN A 459 27.66 -9.80 -20.65
CA GLN A 459 28.04 -9.38 -22.00
C GLN A 459 27.55 -7.98 -22.35
N PHE A 460 26.35 -7.59 -21.90
CA PHE A 460 25.82 -6.25 -22.13
C PHE A 460 26.61 -5.18 -21.34
N VAL A 461 26.91 -5.44 -20.07
CA VAL A 461 27.66 -4.52 -19.21
C VAL A 461 29.11 -4.39 -19.69
N ILE A 462 29.77 -5.51 -20.00
CA ILE A 462 31.15 -5.51 -20.53
C ILE A 462 31.18 -4.91 -21.94
N GLY A 463 30.24 -5.26 -22.81
CA GLY A 463 30.15 -4.71 -24.17
C GLY A 463 29.87 -3.21 -24.19
N GLY A 464 28.99 -2.74 -23.32
CA GLY A 464 28.73 -1.31 -23.10
C GLY A 464 29.93 -0.58 -22.50
N LEU A 465 30.64 -1.21 -21.55
CA LEU A 465 31.89 -0.66 -20.98
C LEU A 465 33.01 -0.59 -22.01
N HIS A 466 33.18 -1.59 -22.87
CA HIS A 466 34.15 -1.57 -23.97
C HIS A 466 33.83 -0.44 -24.97
N ALA A 467 32.55 -0.27 -25.32
CA ALA A 467 32.11 0.81 -26.20
C ALA A 467 32.32 2.22 -25.60
N LEU A 468 32.23 2.36 -24.27
CA LEU A 468 32.42 3.63 -23.56
C LEU A 468 33.89 3.94 -23.22
N LEU A 469 34.71 2.91 -22.94
CA LEU A 469 36.09 3.06 -22.47
C LEU A 469 37.14 2.80 -23.55
N GLY A 470 36.74 2.37 -24.75
CA GLY A 470 37.62 2.31 -25.93
C GLY A 470 38.74 1.27 -25.84
N PHE A 471 38.49 0.12 -25.20
CA PHE A 471 39.37 -1.05 -25.25
C PHE A 471 38.73 -2.20 -26.01
#